data_AF-E8N0D0-F1
#
_entry.id   AF-E8N0D0-F1
#
_cell.length_a   1.000
_cell.length_b   1.000
_cell.length_c   1.000
_cell.angle_alpha   90.00
_cell.angle_beta   90.00
_cell.angle_gamma   90.00
#
_symmetry.space_group_name_H-M   'P 1'
#
loop_
_entity.id
_entity.type
_entity.pdbx_description
1 polymer ?
#
loop_
_entity_poly.entity_id
_entity_poly.type
_entity_poly.pdbx_seq_one_letter_code
_entity_poly.pdbx_strand_id
1 'polypeptide(L)'
;MPFTDRSDLFGAVHENGINRVVRHIMRQRPSLFNYATPFFHNHVEMFCAKFEVDEKVLKAKNPLFTEQELLPILGAPVPIGLNFCLQLSEVAIDFFPGSVFNLPPELGKLSPQRFALHLKGCMGIDCPSRDVIDELLPLIERYLVSQKQLVIGETKENVPGISTHYTPPATTAFNTDREKQHTIPLPTRELICFCLELYAVGYFEWGTVPGSQQTWLKTRLQDLEIVDLQPNNMESAIECYLTTVLKLGILPRLIIPLEKMTLDLTKEFQKMGLPLGRTVQLEPSAVPADVPNNPAVEDDQIKAFFKLTVTGRL
;
A
#
# COMPACT_ATOMS: atom_id res chain seq x y z
N MET A 1 26.19 26.57 13.51
CA MET A 1 25.95 27.59 12.47
C MET A 1 24.50 28.05 12.62
N PRO A 2 24.21 29.35 12.72
CA PRO A 2 22.84 29.81 12.66
C PRO A 2 22.17 29.27 11.38
N PHE A 3 21.06 28.55 11.53
CA PHE A 3 20.32 27.93 10.42
C PHE A 3 19.81 28.93 9.37
N THR A 4 19.95 30.23 9.62
CA THR A 4 19.52 31.34 8.76
C THR A 4 20.68 32.11 8.12
N ASP A 5 21.93 31.64 8.24
CA ASP A 5 23.08 32.35 7.64
C ASP A 5 23.00 32.44 6.11
N ARG A 6 22.22 31.55 5.48
CA ARG A 6 22.08 31.43 4.01
C ARG A 6 20.64 31.22 3.54
N SER A 7 19.67 31.38 4.43
CA SER A 7 18.24 31.28 4.14
C SER A 7 17.45 32.20 5.05
N ASP A 8 16.42 32.84 4.52
CA ASP A 8 15.58 33.78 5.27
C ASP A 8 14.56 33.07 6.18
N LEU A 9 14.15 31.86 5.81
CA LEU A 9 13.27 31.00 6.60
C LEU A 9 13.74 29.55 6.50
N PHE A 10 13.65 28.80 7.59
CA PHE A 10 13.73 27.35 7.55
C PHE A 10 12.59 26.71 8.32
N GLY A 11 12.17 25.54 7.86
CA GLY A 11 11.22 24.67 8.55
C GLY A 11 11.81 23.28 8.70
N ALA A 12 11.60 22.65 9.85
CA ALA A 12 12.06 21.29 10.12
C ALA A 12 10.93 20.45 10.70
N VAL A 13 10.85 19.20 10.27
CA VAL A 13 9.92 18.21 10.81
C VAL A 13 10.73 17.01 11.27
N HIS A 14 10.60 16.67 12.55
CA HIS A 14 11.22 15.49 13.13
C HIS A 14 10.40 14.24 12.77
N GLU A 15 11.06 13.14 12.45
CA GLU A 15 10.43 11.84 12.14
C GLU A 15 9.42 11.38 13.20
N ASN A 16 9.66 11.68 14.48
CA ASN A 16 8.74 11.39 15.58
C ASN A 16 7.37 12.05 15.38
N GLY A 17 7.35 13.25 14.80
CA GLY A 17 6.13 13.94 14.41
C GLY A 17 5.41 13.21 13.27
N ILE A 18 6.14 12.81 12.24
CA ILE A 18 5.59 12.08 11.08
C ILE A 18 5.03 10.72 11.52
N ASN A 19 5.82 9.94 12.25
CA ASN A 19 5.41 8.63 12.78
C ASN A 19 4.17 8.73 13.68
N ARG A 20 4.07 9.79 14.49
CA ARG A 20 2.87 10.05 15.30
C ARG A 20 1.65 10.35 14.43
N VAL A 21 1.79 11.15 13.38
CA VAL A 21 0.70 11.44 12.44
C VAL A 21 0.26 10.17 11.71
N VAL A 22 1.20 9.35 11.24
CA VAL A 22 0.91 8.07 10.58
C VAL A 22 0.11 7.16 11.51
N ARG A 23 0.58 6.93 12.75
CA ARG A 23 -0.15 6.13 13.75
C ARG A 23 -1.53 6.72 14.06
N HIS A 24 -1.64 8.04 14.11
CA HIS A 24 -2.93 8.70 14.32
C HIS A 24 -3.90 8.42 13.16
N ILE A 25 -3.43 8.50 11.91
CA ILE A 25 -4.24 8.16 10.73
C ILE A 25 -4.67 6.69 10.76
N MET A 26 -3.77 5.77 11.10
CA MET A 26 -4.10 4.33 11.22
C MET A 26 -5.21 4.09 12.24
N ARG A 27 -5.17 4.78 13.39
CA ARG A 27 -6.21 4.69 14.43
C ARG A 27 -7.54 5.34 14.05
N GLN A 28 -7.50 6.41 13.26
CA GLN A 28 -8.69 7.16 12.84
C GLN A 28 -9.36 6.58 11.58
N ARG A 29 -8.59 5.88 10.74
CA ARG A 29 -9.02 5.32 9.45
C ARG A 29 -8.48 3.90 9.25
N PRO A 30 -8.78 2.96 10.16
CA PRO A 30 -8.27 1.59 10.10
C PRO A 30 -8.65 0.85 8.80
N SER A 31 -9.75 1.23 8.14
CA SER A 31 -10.14 0.65 6.85
C SER A 31 -9.15 0.89 5.70
N LEU A 32 -8.25 1.88 5.82
CA LEU A 32 -7.20 2.12 4.82
C LEU A 32 -6.02 1.16 4.96
N PHE A 33 -5.95 0.41 6.07
CA PHE A 33 -4.82 -0.43 6.43
C PHE A 33 -5.21 -1.89 6.63
N ASN A 34 -6.48 -2.16 6.89
CA ASN A 34 -7.01 -3.51 7.07
C ASN A 34 -7.96 -3.84 5.92
N TYR A 35 -7.77 -5.00 5.31
CA TYR A 35 -8.57 -5.54 4.21
C TYR A 35 -8.98 -6.95 4.58
N ALA A 36 -10.26 -7.27 4.53
CA ALA A 36 -10.72 -8.60 4.95
C ALA A 36 -12.06 -8.97 4.35
N THR A 37 -12.37 -10.26 4.35
CA THR A 37 -13.67 -10.77 3.91
C THR A 37 -14.79 -10.42 4.91
N PRO A 38 -16.08 -10.50 4.53
CA PRO A 38 -17.20 -10.11 5.41
C PRO A 38 -17.26 -10.89 6.74
N PHE A 39 -16.63 -12.05 6.80
CA PHE A 39 -16.51 -12.88 8.02
C PHE A 39 -16.00 -12.10 9.22
N PHE A 40 -15.09 -11.13 9.01
CA PHE A 40 -14.45 -10.37 10.07
C PHE A 40 -15.32 -9.28 10.71
N HIS A 41 -16.51 -8.99 10.17
CA HIS A 41 -17.47 -8.08 10.84
C HIS A 41 -17.88 -8.59 12.22
N ASN A 42 -17.92 -9.91 12.39
CA ASN A 42 -18.31 -10.57 13.65
C ASN A 42 -17.14 -11.29 14.35
N HIS A 43 -15.93 -11.27 13.77
CA HIS A 43 -14.76 -12.02 14.23
C HIS A 43 -13.49 -11.16 14.17
N VAL A 44 -13.56 -9.94 14.69
CA VAL A 44 -12.43 -8.97 14.65
C VAL A 44 -11.22 -9.50 15.45
N GLU A 45 -11.44 -10.36 16.43
CA GLU A 45 -10.39 -11.03 17.19
C GLU A 45 -9.54 -12.00 16.36
N MET A 46 -10.02 -12.43 15.19
CA MET A 46 -9.30 -13.35 14.31
C MET A 46 -8.33 -12.65 13.36
N PHE A 47 -8.24 -11.31 13.36
CA PHE A 47 -7.19 -10.61 12.61
C PHE A 47 -5.80 -11.02 13.12
N CYS A 48 -4.85 -11.24 12.20
CA CYS A 48 -3.51 -11.74 12.52
C CYS A 48 -2.67 -10.75 13.34
N ALA A 49 -2.91 -9.45 13.15
CA ALA A 49 -2.32 -8.39 13.95
C ALA A 49 -3.42 -7.61 14.68
N LYS A 50 -3.23 -7.38 15.96
CA LYS A 50 -4.08 -6.45 16.72
C LYS A 50 -3.79 -5.03 16.25
N PHE A 51 -4.85 -4.25 16.05
CA PHE A 51 -4.75 -2.84 15.69
C PHE A 51 -5.58 -1.99 16.65
N GLU A 52 -5.05 -0.81 16.98
CA GLU A 52 -5.73 0.16 17.82
C GLU A 52 -6.71 0.99 16.99
N VAL A 53 -7.88 1.25 17.56
CA VAL A 53 -8.91 2.08 16.94
C VAL A 53 -9.28 3.20 17.90
N ASP A 54 -9.39 4.42 17.39
CA ASP A 54 -9.84 5.53 18.21
C ASP A 54 -11.31 5.37 18.62
N GLU A 55 -11.67 5.70 19.87
CA GLU A 55 -13.03 5.55 20.36
C GLU A 55 -14.07 6.30 19.50
N LYS A 56 -13.70 7.43 18.89
CA LYS A 56 -14.61 8.20 18.04
C LYS A 56 -14.98 7.42 16.77
N VAL A 57 -14.05 6.62 16.23
CA VAL A 57 -14.29 5.75 15.07
C VAL A 57 -15.30 4.67 15.43
N LEU A 58 -15.12 4.04 16.61
CA LEU A 58 -16.05 3.03 17.13
C LEU A 58 -17.44 3.62 17.40
N LYS A 59 -17.52 4.78 18.07
CA LYS A 59 -18.78 5.49 18.35
C LYS A 59 -19.51 5.90 17.08
N ALA A 60 -18.76 6.33 16.06
CA ALA A 60 -19.31 6.69 14.75
C ALA A 60 -19.67 5.47 13.86
N LYS A 61 -19.34 4.25 14.29
CA LYS A 61 -19.48 3.02 13.49
C LYS A 61 -18.82 3.11 12.12
N ASN A 62 -17.67 3.79 12.07
CA ASN A 62 -16.86 3.84 10.86
C ASN A 62 -16.27 2.45 10.57
N PRO A 63 -16.02 2.11 9.28
CA PRO A 63 -15.49 0.81 8.92
C PRO A 63 -14.11 0.57 9.53
N LEU A 64 -13.91 -0.63 10.07
CA LEU A 64 -12.63 -1.05 10.65
C LEU A 64 -11.67 -1.62 9.60
N PHE A 65 -12.23 -2.16 8.52
CA PHE A 65 -11.51 -2.74 7.40
C PHE A 65 -12.25 -2.42 6.10
N THR A 66 -11.54 -2.44 4.99
CA THR A 66 -12.17 -2.47 3.66
C THR A 66 -12.55 -3.91 3.36
N GLU A 67 -13.83 -4.13 3.09
CA GLU A 67 -14.37 -5.45 2.74
C GLU A 67 -13.81 -5.92 1.38
N GLN A 68 -13.40 -7.19 1.31
CA GLN A 68 -12.90 -7.85 0.11
C GLN A 68 -13.76 -9.08 -0.22
N GLU A 69 -13.81 -9.45 -1.49
CA GLU A 69 -14.44 -10.70 -1.93
C GLU A 69 -13.65 -11.92 -1.40
N LEU A 70 -14.32 -13.07 -1.24
CA LEU A 70 -13.66 -14.30 -0.80
C LEU A 70 -12.55 -14.71 -1.78
N LEU A 71 -11.50 -15.35 -1.26
CA LEU A 71 -10.47 -15.92 -2.12
C LEU A 71 -11.04 -17.18 -2.81
N PRO A 72 -11.23 -17.19 -4.13
CA PRO A 72 -11.90 -18.31 -4.80
C PRO A 72 -11.00 -19.56 -4.80
N ILE A 73 -11.61 -20.73 -4.59
CA ILE A 73 -10.92 -22.01 -4.80
C ILE A 73 -10.85 -22.26 -6.31
N LEU A 74 -9.67 -22.04 -6.88
CA LEU A 74 -9.44 -22.20 -8.31
C LEU A 74 -9.69 -23.65 -8.74
N GLY A 75 -10.51 -23.83 -9.78
CA GLY A 75 -10.87 -25.15 -10.30
C GLY A 75 -12.03 -25.84 -9.58
N ALA A 76 -12.59 -25.25 -8.52
CA ALA A 76 -13.81 -25.78 -7.92
C ALA A 76 -14.99 -25.68 -8.90
N PRO A 77 -15.82 -26.73 -9.04
CA PRO A 77 -16.96 -26.72 -9.97
C PRO A 77 -18.16 -25.91 -9.45
N VAL A 78 -18.06 -25.45 -8.20
CA VAL A 78 -19.02 -24.58 -7.52
C VAL A 78 -18.28 -23.34 -7.02
N PRO A 79 -18.93 -22.17 -6.94
CA PRO A 79 -18.29 -20.93 -6.52
C PRO A 79 -18.07 -20.94 -5.00
N ILE A 80 -17.06 -21.64 -4.52
CA ILE A 80 -16.65 -21.68 -3.10
C ILE A 80 -15.35 -20.91 -2.88
N GLY A 81 -15.15 -20.39 -1.68
CA GLY A 81 -13.99 -19.55 -1.36
C GLY A 81 -13.61 -19.52 0.11
N LEU A 82 -12.43 -18.96 0.35
CA LEU A 82 -11.78 -18.88 1.65
C LEU A 82 -11.87 -17.47 2.21
N ASN A 83 -12.05 -17.38 3.53
CA ASN A 83 -11.90 -16.13 4.25
C ASN A 83 -10.43 -15.76 4.38
N PHE A 84 -10.12 -14.47 4.33
CA PHE A 84 -8.77 -13.99 4.53
C PHE A 84 -8.77 -12.56 5.09
N CYS A 85 -7.64 -12.16 5.67
CA CYS A 85 -7.33 -10.78 6.00
C CYS A 85 -5.92 -10.41 5.55
N LEU A 86 -5.73 -9.13 5.24
CA LEU A 86 -4.45 -8.48 4.93
C LEU A 86 -4.40 -7.16 5.68
N GLN A 87 -3.31 -6.92 6.39
CA GLN A 87 -3.15 -5.79 7.30
C GLN A 87 -1.79 -5.14 7.09
N LEU A 88 -1.74 -3.83 6.88
CA LEU A 88 -0.54 -3.03 7.08
C LEU A 88 -0.53 -2.60 8.55
N SER A 89 0.17 -3.37 9.40
CA SER A 89 0.12 -3.25 10.85
C SER A 89 1.08 -2.19 11.40
N GLU A 90 2.20 -1.96 10.71
CA GLU A 90 3.17 -0.93 11.10
C GLU A 90 3.69 -0.15 9.89
N VAL A 91 3.87 1.15 10.08
CA VAL A 91 4.51 2.07 9.14
C VAL A 91 5.36 3.04 9.96
N ALA A 92 6.65 3.08 9.68
CA ALA A 92 7.58 4.01 10.31
C ALA A 92 8.54 4.61 9.28
N ILE A 93 8.91 5.87 9.50
CA ILE A 93 9.98 6.57 8.79
C ILE A 93 11.12 6.86 9.77
N ASP A 94 12.35 6.78 9.27
CA ASP A 94 13.58 7.07 10.00
C ASP A 94 14.49 7.93 9.12
N PHE A 95 14.92 9.08 9.62
CA PHE A 95 15.83 10.00 8.96
C PHE A 95 17.25 9.77 9.47
N PHE A 96 18.24 10.08 8.65
CA PHE A 96 19.64 10.03 9.10
C PHE A 96 19.83 10.82 10.41
N PRO A 97 20.52 10.26 11.44
CA PRO A 97 21.40 9.08 11.42
C PRO A 97 20.77 7.69 11.53
N GLY A 98 19.45 7.56 11.68
CA GLY A 98 18.78 6.25 11.86
C GLY A 98 18.60 5.92 13.34
N SER A 99 17.54 6.43 13.96
CA SER A 99 17.30 6.33 15.41
C SER A 99 16.01 5.58 15.79
N VAL A 100 15.11 5.33 14.83
CA VAL A 100 13.79 4.74 15.07
C VAL A 100 13.82 3.22 15.00
N PHE A 101 14.50 2.66 14.00
CA PHE A 101 14.61 1.21 13.80
C PHE A 101 15.94 0.83 13.15
N ASN A 102 16.34 -0.43 13.32
CA ASN A 102 17.53 -0.95 12.67
C ASN A 102 17.19 -1.45 11.26
N LEU A 103 18.05 -1.12 10.30
CA LEU A 103 17.97 -1.69 8.96
C LEU A 103 18.49 -3.14 8.97
N PRO A 104 17.93 -4.02 8.11
CA PRO A 104 18.46 -5.36 7.93
C PRO A 104 19.90 -5.30 7.36
N PRO A 105 20.72 -6.33 7.62
CA PRO A 105 22.13 -6.36 7.20
C PRO A 105 22.38 -6.04 5.72
N GLU A 106 21.46 -6.45 4.85
CA GLU A 106 21.48 -6.28 3.40
C GLU A 106 21.45 -4.80 2.98
N LEU A 107 20.77 -3.95 3.76
CA LEU A 107 20.68 -2.51 3.54
C LEU A 107 21.78 -1.71 4.26
N GLY A 108 22.52 -2.34 5.17
CA GLY A 108 23.60 -1.72 5.92
C GLY A 108 23.12 -0.59 6.85
N LYS A 109 23.91 0.48 6.96
CA LYS A 109 23.57 1.65 7.81
C LYS A 109 22.98 2.77 6.97
N LEU A 110 22.04 3.50 7.56
CA LEU A 110 21.46 4.68 6.92
C LEU A 110 22.55 5.73 6.68
N SER A 111 22.75 6.08 5.41
CA SER A 111 23.79 7.04 5.00
C SER A 111 23.30 8.49 5.10
N PRO A 112 24.21 9.49 5.16
CA PRO A 112 23.81 10.90 5.19
C PRO A 112 22.87 11.28 4.04
N GLN A 113 21.91 12.17 4.31
CA GLN A 113 20.91 12.61 3.33
C GLN A 113 20.02 11.47 2.80
N ARG A 114 19.81 10.43 3.61
CA ARG A 114 18.89 9.32 3.34
C ARG A 114 17.83 9.22 4.42
N PHE A 115 16.71 8.62 4.04
CA PHE A 115 15.67 8.19 4.95
C PHE A 115 15.36 6.72 4.71
N ALA A 116 14.89 6.03 5.73
CA ALA A 116 14.39 4.68 5.67
C ALA A 116 12.89 4.65 5.94
N LEU A 117 12.22 3.67 5.35
CA LEU A 117 10.84 3.29 5.65
C LEU A 117 10.85 1.85 6.15
N HIS A 118 10.11 1.58 7.22
CA HIS A 118 9.80 0.24 7.70
C HIS A 118 8.29 0.02 7.60
N LEU A 119 7.89 -1.04 6.93
CA LEU A 119 6.51 -1.48 6.78
C LEU A 119 6.38 -2.91 7.28
N LYS A 120 5.32 -3.18 8.05
CA LYS A 120 4.97 -4.54 8.48
C LYS A 120 3.60 -4.92 7.94
N GLY A 121 3.57 -5.93 7.08
CA GLY A 121 2.35 -6.49 6.51
C GLY A 121 2.04 -7.84 7.14
N CYS A 122 0.84 -8.04 7.68
CA CYS A 122 0.37 -9.33 8.19
C CYS A 122 -0.78 -9.85 7.33
N MET A 123 -0.78 -11.15 7.04
CA MET A 123 -1.80 -11.81 6.24
C MET A 123 -2.28 -13.07 6.95
N GLY A 124 -3.58 -13.31 6.87
CA GLY A 124 -4.24 -14.51 7.35
C GLY A 124 -5.09 -15.11 6.26
N ILE A 125 -4.94 -16.40 6.02
CA ILE A 125 -5.78 -17.15 5.08
C ILE A 125 -6.41 -18.33 5.81
N ASP A 126 -7.69 -18.54 5.58
CA ASP A 126 -8.39 -19.72 6.07
C ASP A 126 -7.82 -20.99 5.43
N CYS A 127 -7.63 -22.03 6.24
CA CYS A 127 -7.24 -23.35 5.78
C CYS A 127 -8.28 -24.35 6.26
N PRO A 128 -9.19 -24.80 5.38
CA PRO A 128 -10.23 -25.74 5.75
C PRO A 128 -9.64 -26.98 6.41
N SER A 129 -10.17 -27.36 7.56
CA SER A 129 -9.76 -28.59 8.25
C SER A 129 -9.99 -29.82 7.38
N ARG A 130 -9.19 -30.88 7.56
CA ARG A 130 -9.34 -32.14 6.83
C ARG A 130 -10.77 -32.67 6.84
N ASP A 131 -11.44 -32.63 8.00
CA ASP A 131 -12.83 -33.09 8.13
C ASP A 131 -13.78 -32.37 7.15
N VAL A 132 -13.65 -31.05 7.00
CA VAL A 132 -14.47 -30.24 6.08
C VAL A 132 -14.19 -30.64 4.62
N ILE A 133 -12.93 -30.91 4.29
CA ILE A 133 -12.53 -31.35 2.94
C ILE A 133 -13.11 -32.73 2.66
N ASP A 134 -12.96 -33.67 3.59
CA ASP A 134 -13.42 -35.06 3.46
C ASP A 134 -14.95 -35.15 3.38
N GLU A 135 -15.69 -34.25 4.04
CA GLU A 135 -17.15 -34.14 3.92
C GLU A 135 -17.60 -33.52 2.59
N LEU A 136 -16.87 -32.51 2.09
CA LEU A 136 -17.24 -31.79 0.88
C LEU A 136 -16.87 -32.55 -0.40
N LEU A 137 -15.78 -33.32 -0.37
CA LEU A 137 -15.25 -34.01 -1.55
C LEU A 137 -16.28 -34.95 -2.22
N PRO A 138 -16.99 -35.85 -1.51
CA PRO A 138 -18.00 -36.71 -2.13
C PRO A 138 -19.17 -35.92 -2.73
N LEU A 139 -19.50 -34.74 -2.19
CA LEU A 139 -20.56 -33.87 -2.72
C LEU A 139 -20.12 -33.23 -4.04
N ILE A 140 -18.87 -32.76 -4.10
CA ILE A 140 -18.26 -32.21 -5.31
C ILE A 140 -18.16 -33.28 -6.40
N GLU A 141 -17.72 -34.49 -6.05
CA GLU A 141 -17.63 -35.61 -7.00
C GLU A 141 -18.99 -35.95 -7.60
N ARG A 142 -20.03 -36.08 -6.76
CA ARG A 142 -21.41 -36.31 -7.23
C ARG A 142 -21.90 -35.18 -8.13
N TYR A 143 -21.59 -33.94 -7.81
CA TYR A 143 -21.92 -32.79 -8.65
C TYR A 143 -21.24 -32.92 -10.03
N LEU A 144 -19.94 -33.20 -10.06
CA LEU A 144 -19.19 -33.38 -11.32
C LEU A 144 -19.71 -34.54 -12.18
N VAL A 145 -20.05 -35.68 -11.56
CA VAL A 145 -20.73 -36.80 -12.24
C VAL A 145 -22.04 -36.32 -12.87
N SER A 146 -22.87 -35.60 -12.11
CA SER A 146 -24.16 -35.09 -12.60
C SER A 146 -24.02 -34.13 -13.77
N GLN A 147 -22.92 -33.37 -13.82
CA GLN A 147 -22.60 -32.42 -14.89
C GLN A 147 -21.87 -33.05 -16.08
N LYS A 148 -21.57 -34.37 -16.04
CA LYS A 148 -20.70 -35.07 -17.02
C LYS A 148 -19.33 -34.41 -17.20
N GLN A 149 -18.81 -33.78 -16.16
CA GLN A 149 -17.54 -33.04 -16.17
C GLN A 149 -16.34 -33.87 -15.71
N LEU A 150 -16.53 -35.16 -15.42
CA LEU A 150 -15.42 -36.08 -15.18
C LEU A 150 -14.79 -36.52 -16.50
N VAL A 151 -13.46 -36.58 -16.53
CA VAL A 151 -12.70 -37.08 -17.67
C VAL A 151 -13.06 -38.55 -17.88
N ILE A 152 -13.89 -38.78 -18.90
CA ILE A 152 -14.04 -39.97 -19.74
C ILE A 152 -13.47 -41.26 -19.11
N GLY A 153 -14.34 -41.99 -18.44
CA GLY A 153 -14.36 -43.44 -18.47
C GLY A 153 -15.81 -43.84 -18.72
N GLU A 154 -16.10 -44.55 -19.81
CA GLU A 154 -17.43 -45.12 -20.01
C GLU A 154 -17.79 -46.02 -18.83
N THR A 155 -18.60 -45.56 -17.87
CA THR A 155 -19.37 -46.47 -17.04
C THR A 155 -20.47 -47.04 -17.90
N LYS A 156 -20.15 -48.10 -18.65
CA LYS A 156 -21.17 -49.02 -19.18
C LYS A 156 -21.77 -49.78 -18.02
N GLU A 157 -22.64 -49.14 -17.25
CA GLU A 157 -23.72 -49.91 -16.62
C GLU A 157 -24.68 -50.32 -17.73
N ASN A 158 -24.48 -51.54 -18.24
CA ASN A 158 -25.48 -52.22 -19.06
C ASN A 158 -26.69 -52.54 -18.18
N VAL A 159 -27.58 -51.56 -18.00
CA VAL A 159 -28.97 -51.84 -17.63
C VAL A 159 -29.74 -52.10 -18.93
N PRO A 160 -30.20 -53.33 -19.20
CA PRO A 160 -30.95 -53.62 -20.41
C PRO A 160 -32.29 -52.86 -20.38
N GLY A 161 -32.53 -51.97 -21.35
CA GLY A 161 -33.88 -51.50 -21.67
C GLY A 161 -34.11 -50.00 -21.86
N ILE A 162 -33.12 -49.12 -21.75
CA ILE A 162 -33.36 -47.67 -21.93
C ILE A 162 -32.37 -47.07 -22.93
N SER A 163 -32.82 -46.88 -24.17
CA SER A 163 -32.15 -46.01 -25.15
C SER A 163 -32.59 -44.58 -24.88
N THR A 164 -31.68 -43.74 -24.39
CA THR A 164 -31.86 -42.29 -24.40
C THR A 164 -30.83 -41.66 -25.34
N HIS A 165 -31.17 -41.61 -26.62
CA HIS A 165 -30.60 -40.61 -27.51
C HIS A 165 -31.04 -39.23 -26.99
N TYR A 166 -30.16 -38.55 -26.26
CA TYR A 166 -30.32 -37.16 -25.90
C TYR A 166 -29.36 -36.32 -26.72
N THR A 167 -29.87 -35.62 -27.72
CA THR A 167 -29.15 -34.58 -28.43
C THR A 167 -29.23 -33.30 -27.59
N PRO A 168 -28.12 -32.74 -27.09
CA PRO A 168 -28.17 -31.49 -26.34
C PRO A 168 -28.61 -30.35 -27.27
N PRO A 169 -29.45 -29.40 -26.79
CA PRO A 169 -29.76 -28.22 -27.58
C PRO A 169 -28.50 -27.37 -27.73
N ALA A 170 -28.08 -27.16 -28.99
CA ALA A 170 -27.11 -26.15 -29.35
C ALA A 170 -27.83 -24.79 -29.40
N THR A 171 -27.80 -24.06 -28.29
CA THR A 171 -28.24 -22.66 -28.15
C THR A 171 -27.63 -22.14 -26.86
N THR A 172 -27.03 -20.97 -26.72
CA THR A 172 -26.94 -19.75 -27.55
C THR A 172 -26.01 -18.81 -26.77
N ALA A 173 -25.24 -18.00 -27.49
CA ALA A 173 -24.78 -16.66 -27.14
C ALA A 173 -24.53 -16.31 -25.66
N PHE A 174 -23.26 -15.98 -25.39
CA PHE A 174 -22.80 -14.97 -24.42
C PHE A 174 -23.90 -14.01 -23.95
N ASN A 175 -24.58 -14.36 -22.86
CA ASN A 175 -25.36 -13.41 -22.08
C ASN A 175 -24.39 -12.65 -21.18
N THR A 176 -24.07 -11.44 -21.61
CA THR A 176 -23.48 -10.38 -20.81
C THR A 176 -24.51 -9.89 -19.78
N ASP A 177 -24.63 -10.63 -18.68
CA ASP A 177 -25.07 -10.15 -17.37
C ASP A 177 -24.71 -11.26 -16.38
N ARG A 178 -23.42 -11.33 -16.02
CA ARG A 178 -22.98 -12.10 -14.85
C ARG A 178 -23.55 -11.40 -13.62
N GLU A 179 -24.76 -11.79 -13.23
CA GLU A 179 -25.16 -11.79 -11.83
C GLU A 179 -23.96 -12.36 -11.06
N LYS A 180 -23.28 -11.53 -10.25
CA LYS A 180 -22.06 -11.94 -9.55
C LYS A 180 -22.41 -13.22 -8.78
N GLN A 181 -21.95 -14.37 -9.26
CA GLN A 181 -22.14 -15.63 -8.55
C GLN A 181 -21.48 -15.45 -7.19
N HIS A 182 -22.30 -15.27 -6.16
CA HIS A 182 -21.82 -15.07 -4.81
C HIS A 182 -21.01 -16.29 -4.40
N THR A 183 -19.71 -16.08 -4.17
CA THR A 183 -18.84 -17.12 -3.65
C THR A 183 -19.33 -17.53 -2.27
N ILE A 184 -19.48 -18.83 -2.05
CA ILE A 184 -19.94 -19.42 -0.80
C ILE A 184 -18.72 -19.62 0.10
N PRO A 185 -18.69 -19.01 1.30
CA PRO A 185 -17.56 -19.19 2.21
C PRO A 185 -17.54 -20.61 2.77
N LEU A 186 -16.35 -21.22 2.81
CA LEU A 186 -16.16 -22.42 3.62
C LEU A 186 -16.17 -22.07 5.12
N PRO A 187 -16.53 -23.02 6.00
CA PRO A 187 -16.50 -22.80 7.44
C PRO A 187 -15.08 -22.51 7.93
N THR A 188 -14.85 -21.29 8.40
CA THR A 188 -13.56 -20.86 8.97
C THR A 188 -13.48 -21.24 10.44
N ARG A 189 -12.40 -21.95 10.82
CA ARG A 189 -12.10 -22.30 12.23
C ARG A 189 -10.89 -21.55 12.76
N GLU A 190 -9.85 -21.46 11.94
CA GLU A 190 -8.60 -20.79 12.26
C GLU A 190 -7.99 -20.18 10.99
N LEU A 191 -7.14 -19.17 11.15
CA LEU A 191 -6.36 -18.61 10.06
C LEU A 191 -4.91 -19.02 10.21
N ILE A 192 -4.27 -19.33 9.09
CA ILE A 192 -2.82 -19.40 9.02
C ILE A 192 -2.31 -17.97 8.86
N CYS A 193 -1.75 -17.43 9.94
CA CYS A 193 -1.24 -16.07 10.02
C CYS A 193 0.27 -16.03 9.81
N PHE A 194 0.76 -15.05 9.05
CA PHE A 194 2.17 -14.68 8.98
C PHE A 194 2.31 -13.18 8.76
N CYS A 195 3.50 -12.64 9.06
CA CYS A 195 3.83 -11.25 8.81
C CYS A 195 5.16 -11.17 8.05
N LEU A 196 5.26 -10.18 7.17
CA LEU A 196 6.46 -9.81 6.44
C LEU A 196 6.84 -8.38 6.82
N GLU A 197 8.13 -8.15 6.96
CA GLU A 197 8.70 -6.82 7.18
C GLU A 197 9.42 -6.38 5.91
N LEU A 198 9.18 -5.15 5.51
CA LEU A 198 9.77 -4.53 4.33
C LEU A 198 10.48 -3.25 4.75
N TYR A 199 11.72 -3.13 4.31
CA TYR A 199 12.56 -1.96 4.53
C TYR A 199 12.88 -1.31 3.17
N ALA A 200 12.82 0.01 3.11
CA ALA A 200 13.16 0.77 1.91
C ALA A 200 14.01 1.98 2.27
N VAL A 201 15.09 2.21 1.53
CA VAL A 201 15.96 3.39 1.69
C VAL A 201 15.75 4.34 0.53
N GLY A 202 15.52 5.61 0.83
CA GLY A 202 15.25 6.64 -0.16
C GLY A 202 16.01 7.95 0.07
N TYR A 203 15.91 8.83 -0.92
CA TYR A 203 16.49 10.18 -0.88
C TYR A 203 15.67 11.18 -1.71
N PHE A 204 15.99 12.46 -1.52
CA PHE A 204 15.42 13.55 -2.30
C PHE A 204 16.46 14.13 -3.25
N GLU A 205 16.03 14.48 -4.47
CA GLU A 205 16.86 15.19 -5.44
C GLU A 205 16.05 16.24 -6.19
N TRP A 206 16.68 17.34 -6.59
CA TRP A 206 16.12 18.26 -7.56
C TRP A 206 16.45 17.79 -8.98
N GLY A 207 15.49 17.90 -9.90
CA GLY A 207 15.79 17.66 -11.31
C GLY A 207 14.65 18.05 -12.25
N THR A 208 14.94 17.96 -13.55
CA THR A 208 13.98 18.27 -14.62
C THR A 208 13.07 17.08 -14.93
N VAL A 209 11.88 17.34 -15.47
CA VAL A 209 10.99 16.32 -16.02
C VAL A 209 10.89 16.55 -17.52
N PRO A 210 11.04 15.52 -18.39
CA PRO A 210 10.89 15.70 -19.84
C PRO A 210 9.56 16.37 -20.20
N GLY A 211 9.62 17.41 -21.04
CA GLY A 211 8.45 18.22 -21.40
C GLY A 211 8.08 19.32 -20.38
N SER A 212 8.81 19.46 -19.28
CA SER A 212 8.63 20.52 -18.28
C SER A 212 9.84 21.45 -18.26
N GLN A 213 9.60 22.76 -18.23
CA GLN A 213 10.65 23.78 -18.12
C GLN A 213 11.00 24.13 -16.66
N GLN A 214 10.25 23.59 -15.68
CA GLN A 214 10.46 23.85 -14.26
C GLN A 214 11.23 22.71 -13.58
N THR A 215 11.83 23.02 -12.43
CA THR A 215 12.54 22.08 -11.57
C THR A 215 11.56 21.40 -10.60
N TRP A 216 11.81 20.12 -10.32
CA TRP A 216 10.96 19.30 -9.46
C TRP A 216 11.78 18.70 -8.32
N LEU A 217 11.20 18.68 -7.13
CA LEU A 217 11.70 17.86 -6.03
C LEU A 217 11.19 16.44 -6.23
N LYS A 218 12.11 15.47 -6.26
CA LYS A 218 11.81 14.08 -6.56
C LYS A 218 12.24 13.19 -5.40
N THR A 219 11.36 12.28 -5.02
CA THR A 219 11.68 11.18 -4.11
C THR A 219 12.21 10.00 -4.90
N ARG A 220 13.34 9.44 -4.47
CA ARG A 220 14.00 8.29 -5.10
C ARG A 220 14.11 7.13 -4.14
N LEU A 221 13.90 5.92 -4.69
CA LEU A 221 14.20 4.66 -4.03
C LEU A 221 15.62 4.26 -4.37
N GLN A 222 16.45 4.10 -3.36
CA GLN A 222 17.79 3.55 -3.47
C GLN A 222 17.69 2.01 -3.46
N ASP A 223 17.28 1.46 -2.31
CA ASP A 223 17.29 0.03 -2.02
C ASP A 223 15.99 -0.39 -1.32
N LEU A 224 15.62 -1.66 -1.43
CA LEU A 224 14.43 -2.27 -0.83
C LEU A 224 14.75 -3.72 -0.48
N GLU A 225 14.33 -4.15 0.71
CA GLU A 225 14.56 -5.50 1.25
C GLU A 225 13.30 -6.01 1.95
N ILE A 226 12.94 -7.27 1.71
CA ILE A 226 11.96 -8.02 2.50
C ILE A 226 12.73 -8.95 3.44
N VAL A 227 12.35 -9.02 4.71
CA VAL A 227 13.09 -9.84 5.68
C VAL A 227 12.66 -11.30 5.63
N ASP A 228 13.67 -12.19 5.56
CA ASP A 228 13.57 -13.64 5.79
C ASP A 228 12.61 -14.39 4.83
N LEU A 229 12.46 -13.93 3.58
CA LEU A 229 11.55 -14.57 2.64
C LEU A 229 12.26 -15.70 1.88
N GLN A 230 11.81 -16.93 2.10
CA GLN A 230 12.38 -18.11 1.44
C GLN A 230 11.40 -18.75 0.46
N PRO A 231 11.87 -19.27 -0.70
CA PRO A 231 13.27 -19.31 -1.16
C PRO A 231 13.76 -17.96 -1.73
N ASN A 232 15.07 -17.69 -1.70
CA ASN A 232 15.68 -16.43 -2.18
C ASN A 232 15.20 -15.97 -3.56
N ASN A 233 15.00 -16.89 -4.52
CA ASN A 233 14.52 -16.52 -5.86
C ASN A 233 13.10 -15.94 -5.85
N MET A 234 12.25 -16.37 -4.91
CA MET A 234 10.90 -15.83 -4.73
C MET A 234 10.97 -14.43 -4.11
N GLU A 235 11.81 -14.25 -3.10
CA GLU A 235 12.10 -12.94 -2.49
C GLU A 235 12.58 -11.94 -3.53
N SER A 236 13.64 -12.26 -4.28
CA SER A 236 14.15 -11.37 -5.32
C SER A 236 13.10 -11.04 -6.40
N ALA A 237 12.22 -11.99 -6.74
CA ALA A 237 11.14 -11.74 -7.69
C ALA A 237 10.10 -10.75 -7.15
N ILE A 238 9.70 -10.90 -5.88
CA ILE A 238 8.75 -10.01 -5.21
C ILE A 238 9.38 -8.63 -5.01
N GLU A 239 10.62 -8.53 -4.55
CA GLU A 239 11.35 -7.28 -4.38
C GLU A 239 11.53 -6.53 -5.71
N CYS A 240 11.84 -7.25 -6.79
CA CYS A 240 11.92 -6.67 -8.13
C CYS A 240 10.57 -6.09 -8.56
N TYR A 241 9.48 -6.83 -8.33
CA TYR A 241 8.14 -6.34 -8.63
C TYR A 241 7.78 -5.10 -7.79
N LEU A 242 8.00 -5.14 -6.47
CA LEU A 242 7.72 -4.01 -5.57
C LEU A 242 8.57 -2.79 -5.91
N THR A 243 9.86 -2.97 -6.20
CA THR A 243 10.76 -1.92 -6.68
C THR A 243 10.23 -1.29 -7.96
N THR A 244 9.74 -2.10 -8.89
CA THR A 244 9.16 -1.63 -10.15
C THR A 244 7.88 -0.83 -9.92
N VAL A 245 6.97 -1.34 -9.09
CA VAL A 245 5.73 -0.64 -8.71
C VAL A 245 6.04 0.69 -8.04
N LEU A 246 7.01 0.74 -7.12
CA LEU A 246 7.40 1.97 -6.44
C LEU A 246 8.02 2.97 -7.42
N LYS A 247 9.03 2.55 -8.20
CA LYS A 247 9.77 3.43 -9.11
C LYS A 247 8.93 3.95 -10.27
N LEU A 248 7.99 3.16 -10.80
CA LEU A 248 7.19 3.50 -11.98
C LEU A 248 5.76 3.95 -11.66
N GLY A 249 5.14 3.41 -10.62
CA GLY A 249 3.74 3.64 -10.30
C GLY A 249 3.50 4.68 -9.20
N ILE A 250 4.32 4.65 -8.15
CA ILE A 250 4.07 5.43 -6.92
C ILE A 250 4.93 6.69 -6.87
N LEU A 251 6.27 6.55 -6.85
CA LEU A 251 7.19 7.67 -6.66
C LEU A 251 7.03 8.82 -7.67
N PRO A 252 6.77 8.58 -8.97
CA PRO A 252 6.53 9.66 -9.92
C PRO A 252 5.32 10.53 -9.57
N ARG A 253 4.37 10.04 -8.78
CA ARG A 253 3.19 10.79 -8.31
C ARG A 253 3.49 11.64 -7.07
N LEU A 254 4.64 11.43 -6.43
CA LEU A 254 5.08 12.16 -5.24
C LEU A 254 6.03 13.32 -5.57
N ILE A 255 6.33 13.56 -6.85
CA ILE A 255 7.17 14.69 -7.24
C ILE A 255 6.43 16.01 -6.99
N ILE A 256 7.15 17.02 -6.53
CA ILE A 256 6.57 18.32 -6.19
C ILE A 256 7.23 19.37 -7.09
N PRO A 257 6.46 20.15 -7.86
CA PRO A 257 7.01 21.23 -8.67
C PRO A 257 7.48 22.37 -7.78
N LEU A 258 8.61 23.00 -8.14
CA LEU A 258 9.16 24.12 -7.38
C LEU A 258 8.13 25.24 -7.16
N GLU A 259 7.33 25.55 -8.18
CA GLU A 259 6.28 26.58 -8.12
C GLU A 259 5.23 26.32 -7.01
N LYS A 260 4.98 25.05 -6.64
CA LYS A 260 4.07 24.72 -5.53
C LYS A 260 4.69 24.93 -4.15
N MET A 261 6.01 25.08 -4.09
CA MET A 261 6.75 25.42 -2.87
C MET A 261 7.03 26.93 -2.76
N THR A 262 6.70 27.72 -3.79
CA THR A 262 6.81 29.18 -3.74
C THR A 262 5.56 29.81 -3.15
N LEU A 263 5.74 30.72 -2.19
CA LEU A 263 4.67 31.52 -1.60
C LEU A 263 4.76 32.96 -2.09
N ASP A 264 3.75 33.40 -2.84
CA ASP A 264 3.65 34.78 -3.33
C ASP A 264 3.07 35.69 -2.23
N LEU A 265 3.96 36.20 -1.38
CA LEU A 265 3.59 37.08 -0.27
C LEU A 265 2.93 38.37 -0.78
N THR A 266 3.30 38.87 -1.96
CA THR A 266 2.63 40.02 -2.60
C THR A 266 1.12 39.78 -2.71
N LYS A 267 0.72 38.62 -3.24
CA LYS A 267 -0.69 38.27 -3.42
C LYS A 267 -1.40 38.07 -2.09
N GLU A 268 -0.76 37.40 -1.13
CA GLU A 268 -1.37 37.19 0.19
C GLU A 268 -1.59 38.51 0.95
N PHE A 269 -0.62 39.42 0.92
CA PHE A 269 -0.77 40.75 1.53
C PHE A 269 -1.79 41.63 0.80
N GLN A 270 -1.86 41.52 -0.54
CA GLN A 270 -2.88 42.22 -1.32
C GLN A 270 -4.30 41.76 -0.97
N LYS A 271 -4.52 40.45 -0.71
CA LYS A 271 -5.82 39.94 -0.22
C LYS A 271 -6.20 40.52 1.14
N MET A 272 -5.20 40.88 1.97
CA MET A 272 -5.40 41.52 3.26
C MET A 272 -5.51 43.06 3.16
N GLY A 273 -5.56 43.63 1.96
CA GLY A 273 -5.66 45.07 1.75
C GLY A 273 -4.35 45.84 1.97
N LEU A 274 -3.21 45.14 2.01
CA LEU A 274 -1.88 45.70 2.21
C LEU A 274 -1.05 45.55 0.91
N PRO A 275 -1.22 46.42 -0.09
CA PRO A 275 -0.44 46.30 -1.32
C PRO A 275 1.04 46.55 -1.04
N LEU A 276 1.88 45.55 -1.32
CA LEU A 276 3.32 45.72 -1.32
C LEU A 276 3.73 46.41 -2.63
N GLY A 277 4.42 47.55 -2.55
CA GLY A 277 4.93 48.27 -3.72
C GLY A 277 6.06 47.54 -4.48
N ARG A 278 6.30 46.27 -4.15
CA ARG A 278 7.30 45.38 -4.74
C ARG A 278 6.75 43.97 -4.76
N THR A 279 7.27 43.15 -5.67
CA THR A 279 6.99 41.72 -5.68
C THR A 279 7.88 41.05 -4.65
N VAL A 280 7.26 40.38 -3.67
CA VAL A 280 7.92 39.62 -2.60
C VAL A 280 7.47 38.17 -2.71
N GLN A 281 8.44 37.27 -2.85
CA GLN A 281 8.21 35.83 -2.95
C GLN A 281 9.11 35.09 -1.98
N LEU A 282 8.58 34.01 -1.41
CA LEU A 282 9.37 33.07 -0.62
C LEU A 282 9.56 31.80 -1.46
N GLU A 283 10.80 31.49 -1.80
CA GLU A 283 11.17 30.40 -2.71
C GLU A 283 12.17 29.46 -2.04
N PRO A 284 12.23 28.16 -2.39
CA PRO A 284 13.27 27.28 -1.85
C PRO A 284 14.68 27.79 -2.15
N SER A 285 15.55 27.80 -1.13
CA SER A 285 16.96 28.17 -1.27
C SER A 285 17.67 27.26 -2.28
N ALA A 286 18.51 27.86 -3.14
CA ALA A 286 19.16 27.14 -4.23
C ALA A 286 20.23 26.17 -3.73
N VAL A 287 20.32 25.00 -4.38
CA VAL A 287 21.30 23.95 -4.09
C VAL A 287 22.32 23.86 -5.23
N PRO A 288 23.65 23.79 -4.96
CA PRO A 288 24.30 23.90 -3.66
C PRO A 288 24.67 25.35 -3.26
N ALA A 289 24.22 26.34 -4.04
CA ALA A 289 24.72 27.72 -3.97
C ALA A 289 24.36 28.45 -2.66
N ASP A 290 23.10 28.38 -2.24
CA ASP A 290 22.66 28.97 -0.97
C ASP A 290 22.88 27.96 0.17
N VAL A 291 22.45 26.71 -0.01
CA VAL A 291 22.57 25.65 1.00
C VAL A 291 23.08 24.34 0.39
N PRO A 292 23.82 23.49 1.15
CA PRO A 292 24.38 22.25 0.62
C PRO A 292 23.31 21.24 0.17
N ASN A 293 22.19 21.14 0.90
CA ASN A 293 21.08 20.24 0.63
C ASN A 293 19.76 20.97 0.94
N ASN A 294 18.74 20.74 0.11
CA ASN A 294 17.38 21.23 0.33
C ASN A 294 16.40 20.27 -0.38
N PRO A 295 15.51 19.55 0.32
CA PRO A 295 15.51 19.42 1.77
C PRO A 295 16.79 18.73 2.24
N ALA A 296 17.24 19.06 3.45
CA ALA A 296 18.29 18.31 4.14
C ALA A 296 17.64 17.21 4.99
N VAL A 297 18.21 16.00 4.94
CA VAL A 297 17.79 14.86 5.78
C VAL A 297 18.93 14.50 6.72
N GLU A 298 18.79 14.93 7.97
CA GLU A 298 19.81 14.87 9.01
C GLU A 298 19.21 15.22 10.38
N ASP A 299 19.90 14.86 11.46
CA ASP A 299 19.47 15.12 12.84
C ASP A 299 18.04 14.65 13.13
N ASP A 300 17.67 13.47 12.62
CA ASP A 300 16.34 12.86 12.77
C ASP A 300 15.19 13.71 12.18
N GLN A 301 15.54 14.62 11.25
CA GLN A 301 14.67 15.63 10.67
C GLN A 301 14.76 15.69 9.15
N ILE A 302 13.66 16.13 8.55
CA ILE A 302 13.64 16.72 7.21
C ILE A 302 13.54 18.23 7.34
N LYS A 303 14.51 18.94 6.76
CA LYS A 303 14.64 20.41 6.85
C LYS A 303 14.47 21.01 5.46
N ALA A 304 13.63 22.04 5.33
CA ALA A 304 13.46 22.81 4.11
C ALA A 304 13.90 24.26 4.34
N PHE A 305 14.70 24.79 3.44
CA PHE A 305 15.27 26.13 3.51
C PHE A 305 14.66 27.01 2.41
N PHE A 306 14.30 28.24 2.77
CA PHE A 306 13.63 29.18 1.88
C PHE A 306 14.31 30.55 1.93
N LYS A 307 14.27 31.24 0.79
CA LYS A 307 14.84 32.56 0.56
C LYS A 307 13.75 33.53 0.14
N LEU A 308 13.81 34.75 0.65
CA LEU A 308 12.92 35.84 0.33
C LEU A 308 13.49 36.60 -0.88
N THR A 309 12.80 36.50 -2.01
CA THR A 309 13.15 37.21 -3.24
C THR A 309 12.29 38.47 -3.34
N VAL A 310 12.92 39.65 -3.41
CA VAL A 310 12.24 40.94 -3.60
C VAL A 310 12.62 41.54 -4.95
N THR A 311 11.64 41.76 -5.83
CA THR A 311 11.84 42.33 -7.16
C THR A 311 11.00 43.60 -7.39
N GLY A 312 11.59 44.59 -8.05
CA GLY A 312 10.98 45.90 -8.36
C GLY A 312 12.04 47.02 -8.40
N ARG A 313 11.92 47.96 -9.34
CA ARG A 313 12.76 49.18 -9.37
C ARG A 313 12.26 50.19 -8.34
N LEU A 314 13.19 50.93 -7.72
CA LEU A 314 12.91 52.17 -6.98
C LEU A 314 12.29 53.21 -7.92
#